data_AF-A0A956CEQ0-F1
#
_entry.id   AF-A0A956CEQ0-F1
#
_cell.length_a   1.000
_cell.length_b   1.000
_cell.length_c   1.000
_cell.angle_alpha   90.00
_cell.angle_beta   90.00
_cell.angle_gamma   90.00
#
_symmetry.space_group_name_H-M   'P 1'
#
loop_
_entity.id
_entity.type
_entity.pdbx_description
1 polymer ?
#
loop_
_entity_poly.entity_id
_entity_poly.type
_entity_poly.pdbx_seq_one_letter_code
_entity_poly.pdbx_strand_id
1 'polypeptide(L)'
;MDSSKALARITDVAVSDVLPLAQRLFGATRRSLDELALRTLGPDFDERVKELAAHYAAVGGDPFGLDAETAKYAIMVSAFFHRVYFRTEVTGVENVPKGRVLLIANHSGQVPIDGAIIGAALFFDADPPRLIRAMVEKWSQTLPFVSTFFRRVGQVVGVPENARRLLEMGEPLLVFPEGTRGISKPFTRRYQLQEFGLGFMRLAIETKTPIVPVAVVGAEEQYVNFGNLRWAARAFGMPVFPVIPQVFIPGGQMPLPTKYRITFGEPMRFSGDPDDDDLVMGEKVWVVRQTIQSMINRGLKQRKSLFF
;
A
#
# COMPACT_ATOMS: atom_id res chain seq x y z
N MET A 1 -36.60 -5.88 6.28
CA MET A 1 -35.60 -5.37 7.25
C MET A 1 -34.67 -4.46 6.47
N ASP A 2 -34.74 -3.17 6.76
CA ASP A 2 -34.39 -2.07 5.85
C ASP A 2 -32.94 -1.57 6.07
N SER A 3 -32.09 -1.78 5.06
CA SER A 3 -30.68 -1.41 4.99
C SER A 3 -30.42 0.10 5.04
N SER A 4 -31.47 0.93 4.97
CA SER A 4 -31.35 2.40 5.06
C SER A 4 -30.94 2.90 6.45
N LYS A 5 -31.22 2.13 7.52
CA LYS A 5 -30.96 2.55 8.92
C LYS A 5 -29.52 2.32 9.40
N ALA A 6 -28.73 1.50 8.71
CA ALA A 6 -27.31 1.29 9.04
C ALA A 6 -26.41 2.41 8.49
N LEU A 7 -26.77 3.00 7.35
CA LEU A 7 -26.05 4.11 6.72
C LEU A 7 -26.27 5.45 7.43
N ALA A 8 -27.45 5.67 8.02
CA ALA A 8 -27.78 6.92 8.73
C ALA A 8 -26.98 7.12 10.04
N ARG A 9 -26.50 6.03 10.67
CA ARG A 9 -25.68 6.12 11.90
C ARG A 9 -24.23 6.52 11.64
N ILE A 10 -23.74 6.37 10.41
CA ILE A 10 -22.36 6.71 10.02
C ILE A 10 -22.27 8.18 9.60
N THR A 11 -23.33 8.76 9.06
CA THR A 11 -23.33 10.14 8.54
C THR A 11 -23.40 11.22 9.62
N ASP A 12 -24.12 10.98 10.73
CA ASP A 12 -24.32 12.01 11.77
C ASP A 12 -23.12 12.18 12.72
N VAL A 13 -22.22 11.19 12.79
CA VAL A 13 -20.99 11.25 13.62
C VAL A 13 -19.78 11.75 12.81
N ALA A 14 -19.82 11.66 11.49
CA ALA A 14 -18.65 11.78 10.62
C ALA A 14 -18.20 13.22 10.27
N VAL A 15 -18.87 14.27 10.75
CA VAL A 15 -18.49 15.65 10.37
C VAL A 15 -18.05 16.52 11.55
N SER A 16 -18.48 16.24 12.79
CA SER A 16 -18.07 17.03 13.97
C SER A 16 -16.94 16.42 14.81
N ASP A 17 -16.67 15.11 14.71
CA ASP A 17 -15.73 14.39 15.60
C ASP A 17 -14.40 13.97 14.95
N VAL A 18 -14.14 14.41 13.70
CA VAL A 18 -13.02 13.91 12.88
C VAL A 18 -11.64 14.40 13.37
N LEU A 19 -11.55 15.63 13.85
CA LEU A 19 -10.32 16.20 14.41
C LEU A 19 -9.94 15.62 15.79
N PRO A 20 -10.88 15.45 16.73
CA PRO A 20 -10.60 14.85 18.04
C PRO A 20 -10.17 13.39 17.99
N LEU A 21 -10.65 12.58 17.04
CA LEU A 21 -10.32 11.14 17.01
C LEU A 21 -8.85 10.90 16.66
N ALA A 22 -8.35 11.59 15.64
CA ALA A 22 -6.93 11.55 15.28
C ALA A 22 -6.05 12.05 16.44
N GLN A 23 -6.44 13.16 17.09
CA GLN A 23 -5.73 13.70 18.25
C GLN A 23 -5.77 12.78 19.49
N ARG A 24 -6.89 12.08 19.73
CA ARG A 24 -7.02 11.10 20.81
C ARG A 24 -6.15 9.88 20.57
N LEU A 25 -6.03 9.39 19.34
CA LEU A 25 -5.13 8.26 19.01
C LEU A 25 -3.66 8.58 19.34
N PHE A 26 -3.22 9.83 19.19
CA PHE A 26 -1.84 10.25 19.52
C PHE A 26 -1.56 10.36 21.03
N GLY A 27 -2.60 10.45 21.88
CA GLY A 27 -2.47 10.55 23.35
C GLY A 27 -3.10 9.40 24.14
N ALA A 28 -3.67 8.40 23.46
CA ALA A 28 -4.44 7.32 24.07
C ALA A 28 -3.55 6.21 24.63
N THR A 29 -3.91 5.70 25.80
CA THR A 29 -3.30 4.49 26.37
C THR A 29 -3.70 3.25 25.57
N ARG A 30 -2.89 2.18 25.66
CA ARG A 30 -3.12 0.88 25.01
C ARG A 30 -4.57 0.37 25.15
N ARG A 31 -5.13 0.45 26.36
CA ARG A 31 -6.52 0.04 26.67
C ARG A 31 -7.56 0.86 25.93
N SER A 32 -7.35 2.17 25.81
CA SER A 32 -8.24 3.09 25.11
C SER A 32 -8.21 2.88 23.58
N LEU A 33 -7.05 2.50 23.02
CA LEU A 33 -6.92 2.14 21.61
C LEU A 33 -7.65 0.82 21.30
N ASP A 34 -7.54 -0.18 22.17
CA ASP A 34 -8.26 -1.45 22.02
C ASP A 34 -9.79 -1.26 22.09
N GLU A 35 -10.28 -0.47 23.04
CA GLU A 35 -11.72 -0.12 23.13
C GLU A 35 -12.21 0.63 21.90
N LEU A 36 -11.40 1.54 21.36
CA LEU A 36 -11.73 2.26 20.14
C LEU A 36 -11.77 1.31 18.93
N ALA A 37 -10.81 0.39 18.81
CA ALA A 37 -10.78 -0.62 17.76
C ALA A 37 -12.08 -1.42 17.73
N LEU A 38 -12.48 -1.95 18.89
CA LEU A 38 -13.69 -2.73 19.05
C LEU A 38 -14.95 -1.92 18.71
N ARG A 39 -15.02 -0.66 19.16
CA ARG A 39 -16.16 0.22 18.89
C ARG A 39 -16.27 0.64 17.42
N THR A 40 -15.15 0.81 16.73
CA THR A 40 -15.11 1.42 15.39
C THR A 40 -15.00 0.39 14.26
N LEU A 41 -14.30 -0.72 14.50
CA LEU A 41 -14.02 -1.76 13.50
C LEU A 41 -14.74 -3.09 13.80
N GLY A 42 -15.29 -3.26 15.01
CA GLY A 42 -16.09 -4.43 15.39
C GLY A 42 -15.26 -5.65 15.80
N PRO A 43 -15.93 -6.73 16.27
CA PRO A 43 -15.27 -7.95 16.74
C PRO A 43 -14.55 -8.75 15.63
N ASP A 44 -15.01 -8.65 14.37
CA ASP A 44 -14.36 -9.26 13.21
C ASP A 44 -12.90 -8.80 13.04
N PHE A 45 -12.60 -7.54 13.41
CA PHE A 45 -11.24 -7.01 13.37
C PHE A 45 -10.29 -7.77 14.31
N ASP A 46 -10.68 -7.98 15.56
CA ASP A 46 -9.84 -8.68 16.54
C ASP A 46 -9.67 -10.16 16.17
N GLU A 47 -10.67 -10.78 15.54
CA GLU A 47 -10.57 -12.15 15.03
C GLU A 47 -9.56 -12.24 13.87
N ARG A 48 -9.65 -11.34 12.89
CA ARG A 48 -8.68 -11.26 11.78
C ARG A 48 -7.25 -11.00 12.26
N VAL A 49 -7.07 -10.14 13.27
CA VAL A 49 -5.76 -9.90 13.89
C VAL A 49 -5.23 -11.16 14.59
N LYS A 50 -6.09 -11.90 15.29
CA LYS A 50 -5.71 -13.16 15.94
C LYS A 50 -5.34 -14.24 14.93
N GLU A 51 -6.10 -14.38 13.84
CA GLU A 51 -5.79 -15.31 12.75
C GLU A 51 -4.40 -15.04 12.18
N LEU A 52 -4.11 -13.76 11.90
CA LEU A 52 -2.80 -13.33 11.41
C LEU A 52 -1.67 -13.59 12.42
N ALA A 53 -1.88 -13.25 13.69
CA ALA A 53 -0.90 -13.50 14.74
C ALA A 53 -0.63 -15.00 14.92
N ALA A 54 -1.66 -15.83 14.83
CA ALA A 54 -1.53 -17.29 14.90
C ALA A 54 -0.73 -17.86 13.73
N HIS A 55 -0.94 -17.37 12.51
CA HIS A 55 -0.13 -17.74 11.33
C HIS A 55 1.35 -17.52 11.59
N TYR A 56 1.74 -16.33 12.05
CA TYR A 56 3.15 -16.02 12.33
C TYR A 56 3.71 -16.76 13.55
N ALA A 57 2.90 -17.00 14.58
CA ALA A 57 3.32 -17.82 15.72
C ALA A 57 3.58 -19.27 15.32
N ALA A 58 2.76 -19.84 14.43
CA ALA A 58 2.88 -21.23 13.96
C ALA A 58 4.18 -21.48 13.18
N VAL A 59 4.71 -20.46 12.48
CA VAL A 59 5.98 -20.54 11.74
C VAL A 59 7.20 -20.12 12.57
N GLY A 60 7.05 -19.97 13.89
CA GLY A 60 8.15 -19.63 14.81
C GLY A 60 8.48 -18.13 14.89
N GLY A 61 7.55 -17.28 14.47
CA GLY A 61 7.71 -15.82 14.39
C GLY A 61 8.08 -15.33 12.99
N ASP A 62 8.10 -14.01 12.82
CA ASP A 62 8.48 -13.39 11.56
C ASP A 62 10.00 -13.11 11.50
N PRO A 63 10.73 -13.68 10.53
CA PRO A 63 12.18 -13.50 10.45
C PRO A 63 12.60 -12.08 10.05
N PHE A 64 11.64 -11.25 9.63
CA PHE A 64 11.87 -9.86 9.29
C PHE A 64 11.51 -8.92 10.43
N GLY A 65 10.97 -9.40 11.55
CA GLY A 65 10.69 -8.60 12.75
C GLY A 65 9.32 -7.91 12.77
N LEU A 66 8.35 -8.41 11.99
CA LEU A 66 6.93 -8.07 12.17
C LEU A 66 6.53 -8.32 13.62
N ASP A 67 5.87 -7.34 14.20
CA ASP A 67 5.30 -7.38 15.54
C ASP A 67 3.78 -7.28 15.42
N ALA A 68 3.06 -8.35 15.78
CA ALA A 68 1.61 -8.42 15.59
C ALA A 68 0.86 -7.30 16.32
N GLU A 69 1.37 -6.88 17.48
CA GLU A 69 0.78 -5.78 18.25
C GLU A 69 0.93 -4.43 17.54
N THR A 70 2.14 -4.08 17.11
CA THR A 70 2.37 -2.85 16.34
C THR A 70 1.59 -2.87 15.02
N ALA A 71 1.54 -4.01 14.34
CA ALA A 71 0.77 -4.19 13.12
C ALA A 71 -0.73 -3.97 13.37
N LYS A 72 -1.31 -4.46 14.47
CA LYS A 72 -2.71 -4.21 14.86
C LYS A 72 -3.03 -2.71 14.87
N TYR A 73 -2.22 -1.89 15.54
CA TYR A 73 -2.46 -0.45 15.60
C TYR A 73 -2.25 0.25 14.26
N ALA A 74 -1.25 -0.16 13.48
CA ALA A 74 -1.04 0.36 12.14
C ALA A 74 -2.24 0.06 11.23
N ILE A 75 -2.77 -1.16 11.29
CA ILE A 75 -3.97 -1.56 10.54
C ILE A 75 -5.18 -0.74 11.00
N MET A 76 -5.35 -0.53 12.31
CA MET A 76 -6.43 0.31 12.84
C MET A 76 -6.40 1.74 12.30
N VAL A 77 -5.22 2.37 12.28
CA VAL A 77 -5.04 3.71 11.69
C VAL A 77 -5.32 3.66 10.18
N SER A 78 -4.83 2.63 9.49
CA SER A 78 -5.07 2.45 8.06
C SER A 78 -6.56 2.29 7.74
N ALA A 79 -7.36 1.72 8.64
CA ALA A 79 -8.79 1.56 8.48
C ALA A 79 -9.52 2.90 8.38
N PHE A 80 -9.14 3.87 9.21
CA PHE A 80 -9.68 5.23 9.13
C PHE A 80 -9.37 5.87 7.77
N PHE A 81 -8.11 5.78 7.33
CA PHE A 81 -7.72 6.35 6.03
C PHE A 81 -8.42 5.64 4.87
N HIS A 82 -8.47 4.32 4.91
CA HIS A 82 -9.07 3.48 3.90
C HIS A 82 -10.58 3.72 3.77
N ARG A 83 -11.34 3.64 4.87
CA ARG A 83 -12.82 3.69 4.85
C ARG A 83 -13.39 5.09 4.89
N VAL A 84 -12.80 6.00 5.67
CA VAL A 84 -13.38 7.32 5.98
C VAL A 84 -12.68 8.45 5.21
N TYR A 85 -11.35 8.51 5.28
CA TYR A 85 -10.60 9.65 4.76
C TYR A 85 -10.48 9.65 3.24
N PHE A 86 -10.05 8.52 2.66
CA PHE A 86 -9.91 8.32 1.22
C PHE A 86 -11.10 7.58 0.60
N ARG A 87 -12.04 7.05 1.41
CA ARG A 87 -13.29 6.40 0.94
C ARG A 87 -12.99 5.41 -0.18
N THR A 88 -12.04 4.52 0.09
CA THR A 88 -11.42 3.65 -0.91
C THR A 88 -12.47 2.71 -1.48
N GLU A 89 -12.59 2.68 -2.80
CA GLU A 89 -13.34 1.65 -3.52
C GLU A 89 -12.38 0.55 -3.94
N VAL A 90 -12.68 -0.69 -3.56
CA VAL A 90 -11.88 -1.88 -3.86
C VAL A 90 -12.63 -2.79 -4.82
N THR A 91 -11.94 -3.27 -5.85
CA THR A 91 -12.49 -4.16 -6.88
C THR A 91 -11.49 -5.25 -7.25
N GLY A 92 -11.96 -6.48 -7.50
CA GLY A 92 -11.14 -7.60 -7.94
C GLY A 92 -10.24 -8.20 -6.85
N VAL A 93 -10.43 -7.86 -5.57
CA VAL A 93 -9.61 -8.38 -4.47
C VAL A 93 -9.68 -9.91 -4.36
N GLU A 94 -10.79 -10.50 -4.80
CA GLU A 94 -11.03 -11.92 -4.95
C GLU A 94 -10.05 -12.61 -5.92
N ASN A 95 -9.43 -11.85 -6.83
CA ASN A 95 -8.40 -12.36 -7.75
C ASN A 95 -7.08 -12.67 -7.05
N VAL A 96 -6.86 -12.16 -5.83
CA VAL A 96 -5.61 -12.35 -5.10
C VAL A 96 -5.50 -13.81 -4.61
N PRO A 97 -4.52 -14.60 -5.10
CA PRO A 97 -4.39 -16.00 -4.70
C PRO A 97 -4.09 -16.13 -3.21
N LYS A 98 -4.63 -17.16 -2.54
CA LYS A 98 -4.45 -17.40 -1.09
C LYS A 98 -2.99 -17.62 -0.66
N GLY A 99 -2.14 -18.13 -1.55
CA GLY A 99 -0.70 -18.35 -1.29
C GLY A 99 0.17 -17.18 -1.75
N ARG A 100 1.44 -17.48 -2.07
CA ARG A 100 2.40 -16.49 -2.60
C ARG A 100 1.82 -15.74 -3.79
N VAL A 101 2.05 -14.44 -3.81
CA VAL A 101 1.63 -13.54 -4.89
C VAL A 101 2.54 -12.33 -4.92
N LEU A 102 2.89 -11.89 -6.13
CA LEU A 102 3.53 -10.61 -6.37
C LEU A 102 2.47 -9.59 -6.78
N LEU A 103 2.18 -8.66 -5.89
CA LEU A 103 1.29 -7.53 -6.15
C LEU A 103 2.13 -6.42 -6.78
N ILE A 104 1.87 -6.12 -8.04
CA ILE A 104 2.64 -5.13 -8.80
C ILE A 104 1.76 -3.90 -8.99
N ALA A 105 2.12 -2.81 -8.29
CA ALA A 105 1.31 -1.60 -8.23
C ALA A 105 2.01 -0.38 -8.84
N ASN A 106 1.23 0.58 -9.34
CA ASN A 106 1.74 1.92 -9.61
C ASN A 106 2.05 2.64 -8.31
N HIS A 107 3.15 3.41 -8.29
CA HIS A 107 3.58 4.13 -7.10
C HIS A 107 3.08 5.57 -7.10
N SER A 108 2.54 6.00 -5.98
CA SER A 108 1.87 7.28 -5.81
C SER A 108 2.47 8.10 -4.68
N GLY A 109 3.01 9.26 -5.04
CA GLY A 109 3.51 10.23 -4.07
C GLY A 109 4.79 9.77 -3.36
N GLN A 110 5.17 10.55 -2.35
CA GLN A 110 6.49 10.44 -1.68
C GLN A 110 6.39 9.82 -0.29
N VAL A 111 5.17 9.71 0.23
CA VAL A 111 4.84 9.06 1.48
C VAL A 111 4.15 7.74 1.12
N PRO A 112 4.51 6.60 1.72
CA PRO A 112 4.03 5.26 1.34
C PRO A 112 2.58 4.98 1.80
N ILE A 113 1.68 5.93 1.56
CA ILE A 113 0.26 5.83 1.90
C ILE A 113 -0.42 4.83 0.98
N ASP A 114 -0.09 4.82 -0.31
CA ASP A 114 -0.60 3.86 -1.27
C ASP A 114 -0.35 2.40 -0.83
N GLY A 115 0.87 2.07 -0.39
CA GLY A 115 1.20 0.76 0.17
C GLY A 115 0.38 0.42 1.41
N ALA A 116 0.16 1.40 2.31
CA ALA A 116 -0.66 1.21 3.50
C ALA A 116 -2.14 0.96 3.16
N ILE A 117 -2.71 1.67 2.17
CA ILE A 117 -4.11 1.50 1.77
C ILE A 117 -4.32 0.22 0.95
N ILE A 118 -3.35 -0.22 0.14
CA ILE A 118 -3.40 -1.57 -0.48
C ILE A 118 -3.37 -2.64 0.63
N GLY A 119 -2.51 -2.48 1.64
CA GLY A 119 -2.48 -3.38 2.80
C GLY A 119 -3.80 -3.42 3.56
N ALA A 120 -4.42 -2.25 3.78
CA ALA A 120 -5.75 -2.15 4.39
C ALA A 120 -6.81 -2.89 3.54
N ALA A 121 -6.81 -2.69 2.21
CA ALA A 121 -7.73 -3.36 1.31
C ALA A 121 -7.60 -4.90 1.39
N LEU A 122 -6.37 -5.42 1.42
CA LEU A 122 -6.13 -6.85 1.58
C LEU A 122 -6.50 -7.40 2.96
N PHE A 123 -6.39 -6.59 4.01
CA PHE A 123 -6.75 -7.02 5.35
C PHE A 123 -8.28 -7.01 5.58
N PHE A 124 -8.95 -5.97 5.09
CA PHE A 124 -10.36 -5.71 5.36
C PHE A 124 -11.31 -6.24 4.29
N ASP A 125 -10.90 -6.29 3.03
CA ASP A 125 -11.78 -6.64 1.91
C ASP A 125 -11.48 -8.03 1.30
N ALA A 126 -10.33 -8.63 1.63
CA ALA A 126 -10.02 -10.02 1.24
C ALA A 126 -10.52 -11.05 2.26
N ASP A 127 -10.78 -12.26 1.76
CA ASP A 127 -11.16 -13.42 2.56
C ASP A 127 -10.36 -14.67 2.12
N PRO A 128 -9.45 -15.21 2.95
CA PRO A 128 -9.10 -14.76 4.31
C PRO A 128 -8.32 -13.42 4.32
N PRO A 129 -8.24 -12.71 5.47
CA PRO A 129 -7.45 -11.49 5.61
C PRO A 129 -5.97 -11.73 5.26
N ARG A 130 -5.35 -10.78 4.56
CA ARG A 130 -3.93 -10.87 4.17
C ARG A 130 -3.14 -9.70 4.71
N LEU A 131 -2.01 -9.98 5.35
CA LEU A 131 -1.02 -8.96 5.66
C LEU A 131 -0.03 -8.82 4.51
N ILE A 132 0.01 -7.63 3.93
CA ILE A 132 0.94 -7.32 2.85
C ILE A 132 2.36 -7.16 3.36
N ARG A 133 3.33 -7.68 2.61
CA ARG A 133 4.76 -7.40 2.79
C ARG A 133 5.19 -6.46 1.70
N ALA A 134 5.47 -5.18 2.00
CA ALA A 134 5.96 -4.25 0.98
C ALA A 134 7.48 -4.07 1.06
N MET A 135 8.08 -3.92 -0.11
CA MET A 135 9.51 -3.62 -0.23
C MET A 135 9.74 -2.12 -0.08
N VAL A 136 10.55 -1.74 0.90
CA VAL A 136 10.94 -0.35 1.15
C VAL A 136 12.35 -0.07 0.67
N GLU A 137 12.59 1.17 0.27
CA GLU A 137 13.88 1.64 -0.22
C GLU A 137 14.94 1.63 0.91
N LYS A 138 16.20 1.34 0.58
CA LYS A 138 17.29 1.13 1.57
C LYS A 138 17.53 2.35 2.48
N TRP A 139 17.40 3.56 1.96
CA TRP A 139 17.48 4.82 2.72
C TRP A 139 16.43 4.89 3.85
N SER A 140 15.25 4.31 3.67
CA SER A 140 14.24 4.28 4.76
C SER A 140 14.74 3.54 6.01
N GLN A 141 15.72 2.64 5.85
CA GLN A 141 16.33 1.90 6.95
C GLN A 141 17.40 2.71 7.70
N THR A 142 17.93 3.77 7.09
CA THR A 142 18.90 4.65 7.76
C THR A 142 18.22 5.68 8.66
N LEU A 143 16.90 5.83 8.54
CA LEU A 143 16.12 6.77 9.35
C LEU A 143 15.74 6.15 10.71
N PRO A 144 16.08 6.80 11.84
CA PRO A 144 15.68 6.33 13.15
C PRO A 144 14.15 6.35 13.29
N PHE A 145 13.62 5.43 14.08
CA PHE A 145 12.18 5.17 14.29
C PHE A 145 11.42 4.66 13.06
N VAL A 146 11.64 5.22 11.87
CA VAL A 146 11.05 4.76 10.61
C VAL A 146 11.46 3.32 10.32
N SER A 147 12.75 3.00 10.43
CA SER A 147 13.25 1.64 10.24
C SER A 147 12.61 0.63 11.19
N THR A 148 12.56 0.97 12.48
CA THR A 148 11.91 0.15 13.52
C THR A 148 10.42 -0.03 13.25
N PHE A 149 9.72 1.04 12.90
CA PHE A 149 8.28 1.01 12.61
C PHE A 149 7.99 0.15 11.38
N PHE A 150 8.68 0.40 10.27
CA PHE A 150 8.55 -0.36 9.02
C PHE A 150 8.78 -1.85 9.23
N ARG A 151 9.83 -2.20 9.97
CA ARG A 151 10.11 -3.58 10.34
C ARG A 151 8.94 -4.21 11.12
N ARG A 152 8.47 -3.52 12.17
CA ARG A 152 7.39 -3.99 13.04
C ARG A 152 6.04 -4.11 12.36
N VAL A 153 5.80 -3.39 11.26
CA VAL A 153 4.57 -3.51 10.45
C VAL A 153 4.78 -4.39 9.20
N GLY A 154 5.88 -5.13 9.14
CA GLY A 154 6.11 -6.18 8.14
C GLY A 154 6.73 -5.72 6.82
N GLN A 155 7.21 -4.48 6.75
CA GLN A 155 7.96 -3.98 5.58
C GLN A 155 9.37 -4.55 5.57
N VAL A 156 9.87 -4.86 4.38
CA VAL A 156 11.21 -5.45 4.20
C VAL A 156 12.08 -4.61 3.30
N VAL A 157 13.39 -4.63 3.54
CA VAL A 157 14.35 -3.94 2.68
C VAL A 157 14.27 -4.50 1.28
N GLY A 158 14.22 -3.61 0.28
CA GLY A 158 14.11 -3.95 -1.12
C GLY A 158 15.37 -4.59 -1.71
N VAL A 159 15.64 -5.85 -1.38
CA VAL A 159 16.69 -6.68 -1.96
C VAL A 159 16.12 -8.02 -2.44
N PRO A 160 16.64 -8.62 -3.53
CA PRO A 160 16.09 -9.85 -4.11
C PRO A 160 16.02 -11.03 -3.14
N GLU A 161 16.98 -11.16 -2.22
CA GLU A 161 17.07 -12.25 -1.27
C GLU A 161 15.89 -12.25 -0.29
N ASN A 162 15.52 -11.06 0.20
CA ASN A 162 14.36 -10.88 1.07
C ASN A 162 13.06 -11.21 0.33
N ALA A 163 12.94 -10.74 -0.91
CA ALA A 163 11.77 -10.99 -1.74
C ALA A 163 11.59 -12.48 -2.01
N ARG A 164 12.66 -13.17 -2.43
CA ARG A 164 12.67 -14.63 -2.63
C ARG A 164 12.22 -15.37 -1.37
N ARG A 165 12.83 -15.06 -0.23
CA ARG A 165 12.51 -15.72 1.05
C ARG A 165 11.04 -15.54 1.45
N LEU A 166 10.48 -14.34 1.28
CA LEU A 166 9.05 -14.10 1.52
C LEU A 166 8.15 -14.92 0.59
N LEU A 167 8.48 -14.97 -0.70
CA LEU A 167 7.71 -15.74 -1.68
C LEU A 167 7.82 -17.26 -1.44
N GLU A 168 8.96 -17.75 -0.97
CA GLU A 168 9.14 -19.14 -0.55
C GLU A 168 8.35 -19.48 0.72
N MET A 169 8.20 -18.52 1.63
CA MET A 169 7.32 -18.63 2.81
C MET A 169 5.82 -18.58 2.46
N GLY A 170 5.45 -18.30 1.20
CA GLY A 170 4.06 -18.23 0.78
C GLY A 170 3.40 -16.86 0.98
N GLU A 171 4.17 -15.82 1.31
CA GLU A 171 3.64 -14.50 1.67
C GLU A 171 3.26 -13.65 0.44
N PRO A 172 2.27 -12.74 0.57
CA PRO A 172 1.97 -11.75 -0.45
C PRO A 172 2.99 -10.60 -0.40
N LEU A 173 3.66 -10.34 -1.52
CA LEU A 173 4.70 -9.32 -1.64
C LEU A 173 4.24 -8.19 -2.56
N LEU A 174 4.21 -6.96 -2.04
CA LEU A 174 3.93 -5.74 -2.79
C LEU A 174 5.23 -5.10 -3.28
N VAL A 175 5.26 -4.86 -4.58
CA VAL A 175 6.38 -4.21 -5.27
C VAL A 175 5.86 -3.07 -6.12
N PHE A 176 6.53 -1.93 -5.99
CA PHE A 176 6.36 -0.76 -6.85
C PHE A 176 7.52 -0.72 -7.85
N PRO A 177 7.38 -1.32 -9.05
CA PRO A 177 8.50 -1.52 -9.96
C PRO A 177 9.03 -0.21 -10.59
N GLU A 178 8.28 0.90 -10.49
CA GLU A 178 8.75 2.25 -10.85
C GLU A 178 9.90 2.72 -9.94
N GLY A 179 9.99 2.19 -8.71
CA GLY A 179 10.96 2.59 -7.71
C GLY A 179 10.95 4.10 -7.44
N THR A 180 12.14 4.70 -7.33
CA THR A 180 12.30 6.14 -7.08
C THR A 180 11.78 7.01 -8.23
N ARG A 181 11.62 6.46 -9.44
CA ARG A 181 11.05 7.18 -10.60
C ARG A 181 9.55 7.43 -10.39
N GLY A 182 8.85 6.49 -9.77
CA GLY A 182 7.43 6.61 -9.48
C GLY A 182 7.14 7.71 -8.45
N ILE A 183 7.84 7.69 -7.32
CA ILE A 183 7.65 8.70 -6.27
C ILE A 183 8.02 10.11 -6.75
N SER A 184 9.06 10.23 -7.59
CA SER A 184 9.55 11.52 -8.10
C SER A 184 8.71 12.14 -9.21
N LYS A 185 7.62 11.50 -9.65
CA LYS A 185 6.73 12.04 -10.68
C LYS A 185 6.19 13.42 -10.26
N PRO A 186 6.32 14.45 -11.12
CA PRO A 186 5.55 15.68 -10.95
C PRO A 186 4.07 15.40 -11.23
N PHE A 187 3.19 16.18 -10.60
CA PHE A 187 1.74 16.05 -10.71
C PHE A 187 1.22 16.16 -12.16
N THR A 188 1.95 16.84 -13.04
CA THR A 188 1.65 16.92 -14.48
C THR A 188 1.80 15.58 -15.21
N ARG A 189 2.59 14.65 -14.66
CA ARG A 189 2.77 13.29 -15.17
C ARG A 189 2.00 12.25 -14.36
N ARG A 190 1.03 12.69 -13.54
CA ARG A 190 0.27 11.74 -12.72
C ARG A 190 -0.45 10.70 -13.57
N TYR A 191 -0.56 9.48 -13.06
CA TYR A 191 -1.17 8.33 -13.76
C TYR A 191 -0.46 7.87 -15.04
N GLN A 192 0.75 8.38 -15.30
CA GLN A 192 1.62 7.90 -16.37
C GLN A 192 2.69 7.02 -15.74
N LEU A 193 2.58 5.71 -15.95
CA LEU A 193 3.55 4.76 -15.42
C LEU A 193 4.96 5.05 -15.96
N GLN A 194 5.92 5.12 -15.05
CA GLN A 194 7.33 5.15 -15.43
C GLN A 194 7.81 3.77 -15.87
N GLU A 195 9.05 3.71 -16.32
CA GLU A 195 9.71 2.45 -16.62
C GLU A 195 9.78 1.55 -15.38
N PHE A 196 9.49 0.27 -15.58
CA PHE A 196 9.52 -0.75 -14.54
C PHE A 196 10.88 -1.43 -14.53
N GLY A 197 11.44 -1.65 -13.34
CA GLY A 197 12.60 -2.53 -13.19
C GLY A 197 12.24 -3.99 -13.51
N LEU A 198 13.23 -4.76 -13.98
CA LEU A 198 13.03 -6.17 -14.40
C LEU A 198 12.98 -7.16 -13.23
N GLY A 199 13.48 -6.78 -12.05
CA GLY A 199 13.72 -7.69 -10.93
C GLY A 199 12.46 -8.43 -10.44
N PHE A 200 11.29 -7.79 -10.45
CA PHE A 200 10.05 -8.47 -10.03
C PHE A 200 9.64 -9.59 -10.99
N MET A 201 9.95 -9.45 -12.29
CA MET A 201 9.65 -10.47 -13.30
C MET A 201 10.59 -11.66 -13.15
N ARG A 202 11.89 -11.41 -12.94
CA ARG A 202 12.87 -12.46 -12.65
C ARG A 202 12.47 -13.25 -11.41
N LEU A 203 12.10 -12.55 -10.33
CA LEU A 203 11.57 -13.18 -9.10
C LEU A 203 10.29 -14.00 -9.35
N ALA A 204 9.35 -13.49 -10.16
CA ALA A 204 8.11 -14.19 -10.47
C ALA A 204 8.36 -15.51 -11.21
N ILE A 205 9.24 -15.51 -12.21
CA ILE A 205 9.61 -16.69 -13.00
C ILE A 205 10.33 -17.70 -12.10
N GLU A 206 11.35 -17.24 -11.39
CA GLU A 206 12.20 -18.07 -10.53
C GLU A 206 11.40 -18.80 -9.44
N THR A 207 10.54 -18.06 -8.74
CA THR A 207 9.75 -18.61 -7.63
C THR A 207 8.41 -19.20 -8.09
N LYS A 208 8.13 -19.15 -9.40
CA LYS A 208 6.84 -19.55 -10.02
C LYS A 208 5.64 -18.84 -9.37
N THR A 209 5.86 -17.60 -8.93
CA THR A 209 4.86 -16.78 -8.23
C THR A 209 3.95 -16.08 -9.23
N PRO A 210 2.63 -16.13 -9.07
CA PRO A 210 1.71 -15.35 -9.90
C PRO A 210 1.87 -13.86 -9.61
N ILE A 211 1.80 -13.04 -10.67
CA ILE A 211 1.74 -11.59 -10.58
C ILE A 211 0.27 -11.15 -10.61
N VAL A 212 -0.16 -10.36 -9.64
CA VAL A 212 -1.45 -9.66 -9.68
C VAL A 212 -1.16 -8.18 -9.93
N PRO A 213 -1.55 -7.63 -11.10
CA PRO A 213 -1.43 -6.21 -11.36
C PRO A 213 -2.42 -5.44 -10.48
N VAL A 214 -1.98 -4.35 -9.86
CA VAL A 214 -2.78 -3.49 -8.99
C VAL A 214 -2.76 -2.07 -9.54
N ALA A 215 -3.93 -1.52 -9.80
CA ALA A 215 -4.08 -0.11 -10.20
C ALA A 215 -4.64 0.70 -9.04
N VAL A 216 -3.94 1.77 -8.69
CA VAL A 216 -4.32 2.75 -7.66
C VAL A 216 -4.59 4.08 -8.34
N VAL A 217 -5.84 4.53 -8.28
CA VAL A 217 -6.29 5.84 -8.79
C VAL A 217 -6.70 6.71 -7.60
N GLY A 218 -6.40 8.01 -7.66
CA GLY A 218 -6.63 8.99 -6.59
C GLY A 218 -5.39 9.29 -5.75
N ALA A 219 -4.54 8.29 -5.51
CA ALA A 219 -3.37 8.44 -4.63
C ALA A 219 -2.33 9.47 -5.11
N GLU A 220 -2.13 9.61 -6.41
CA GLU A 220 -1.20 10.61 -6.98
C GLU A 220 -1.69 12.07 -6.82
N GLU A 221 -2.94 12.26 -6.38
CA GLU A 221 -3.52 13.59 -6.17
C GLU A 221 -3.47 14.05 -4.71
N GLN A 222 -3.19 13.14 -3.79
CA GLN A 222 -3.15 13.47 -2.36
C GLN A 222 -2.09 14.52 -2.04
N TYR A 223 -1.02 14.55 -2.84
CA TYR A 223 0.07 15.50 -2.70
C TYR A 223 0.53 16.04 -4.05
N VAL A 224 0.44 17.36 -4.23
CA VAL A 224 0.79 18.03 -5.49
C VAL A 224 2.30 18.28 -5.56
N ASN A 225 3.03 17.34 -6.17
CA ASN A 225 4.45 17.46 -6.42
C ASN A 225 4.74 18.29 -7.68
N PHE A 226 5.52 19.36 -7.57
CA PHE A 226 5.92 20.21 -8.70
C PHE A 226 7.21 19.75 -9.38
N GLY A 227 8.00 18.89 -8.73
CA GLY A 227 9.29 18.44 -9.25
C GLY A 227 10.24 18.08 -8.13
N ASN A 228 11.54 17.91 -8.44
CA ASN A 228 12.52 17.49 -7.44
C ASN A 228 13.76 18.41 -7.43
N LEU A 229 14.25 18.73 -6.24
CA LEU A 229 15.47 19.52 -6.04
C LEU A 229 16.69 18.59 -5.92
N ARG A 230 17.37 18.35 -7.06
CA ARG A 230 18.53 17.44 -7.12
C ARG A 230 19.70 17.83 -6.23
N TRP A 231 19.90 19.12 -5.98
CA TRP A 231 20.97 19.60 -5.11
C TRP A 231 20.65 19.32 -3.63
N ALA A 232 19.40 19.52 -3.22
CA ALA A 232 18.94 19.24 -1.86
C ALA A 232 18.95 17.73 -1.58
N ALA A 233 18.47 16.92 -2.53
CA ALA A 233 18.55 15.46 -2.43
C ALA A 233 19.98 14.97 -2.14
N ARG A 234 20.97 15.52 -2.86
CA ARG A 234 22.40 15.23 -2.64
C ARG A 234 22.90 15.72 -1.27
N ALA A 235 22.53 16.93 -0.86
CA ALA A 235 22.96 17.49 0.42
C ALA A 235 22.45 16.70 1.63
N PHE A 236 21.23 16.15 1.54
CA PHE A 236 20.61 15.36 2.61
C PHE A 236 20.76 13.85 2.45
N GLY A 237 21.50 13.37 1.44
CA GLY A 237 21.67 11.95 1.16
C GLY A 237 20.36 11.21 0.83
N MET A 238 19.36 11.93 0.32
CA MET A 238 18.03 11.40 0.00
C MET A 238 17.99 10.93 -1.47
N PRO A 239 17.26 9.86 -1.80
CA PRO A 239 17.07 9.43 -3.19
C PRO A 239 16.40 10.51 -4.05
N VAL A 240 15.43 11.21 -3.47
CA VAL A 240 14.61 12.25 -4.12
C VAL A 240 14.26 13.33 -3.09
N PHE A 241 14.17 14.58 -3.53
CA PHE A 241 13.71 15.69 -2.69
C PHE A 241 12.55 16.39 -3.41
N PRO A 242 11.29 16.06 -3.10
CA PRO A 242 10.13 16.57 -3.81
C PRO A 242 9.80 18.01 -3.42
N VAL A 243 9.31 18.79 -4.39
CA VAL A 243 8.80 20.15 -4.17
C VAL A 243 7.30 20.05 -4.04
N ILE A 244 6.82 20.15 -2.82
CA ILE A 244 5.41 19.96 -2.50
C ILE A 244 4.90 21.23 -1.79
N PRO A 245 4.47 22.28 -2.52
CA PRO A 245 4.13 23.57 -1.93
C PRO A 245 3.08 23.49 -0.82
N GLN A 246 2.16 22.53 -0.91
CA GLN A 246 1.08 22.37 0.05
C GLN A 246 1.59 22.14 1.49
N VAL A 247 2.77 21.54 1.69
CA VAL A 247 3.26 21.19 3.04
C VAL A 247 3.71 22.41 3.83
N PHE A 248 3.85 23.57 3.18
CA PHE A 248 4.19 24.84 3.81
C PHE A 248 2.96 25.63 4.26
N ILE A 249 1.75 25.20 3.88
CA ILE A 249 0.50 25.82 4.29
C ILE A 249 0.03 25.14 5.60
N PRO A 250 -0.49 25.88 6.59
CA PRO A 250 -1.07 25.27 7.80
C PRO A 250 -2.11 24.20 7.46
N GLY A 251 -1.91 22.97 7.94
CA GLY A 251 -2.78 21.82 7.67
C GLY A 251 -2.47 21.07 6.37
N GLY A 252 -1.66 21.64 5.46
CA GLY A 252 -1.29 21.00 4.19
C GLY A 252 -0.23 19.90 4.32
N GLN A 253 0.21 19.58 5.55
CA GLN A 253 0.98 18.37 5.83
C GLN A 253 0.12 17.11 5.71
N MET A 254 -1.19 17.23 5.95
CA MET A 254 -2.14 16.14 5.73
C MET A 254 -2.37 15.93 4.22
N PRO A 255 -2.47 14.67 3.76
CA PRO A 255 -2.80 14.37 2.38
C PRO A 255 -4.17 14.95 2.03
N LEU A 256 -4.37 15.45 0.81
CA LEU A 256 -5.69 15.85 0.36
C LEU A 256 -6.63 14.63 0.39
N PRO A 257 -7.90 14.80 0.82
CA PRO A 257 -8.85 13.69 1.05
C PRO A 257 -9.43 13.18 -0.27
N THR A 258 -8.56 12.79 -1.20
CA THR A 258 -8.88 12.29 -2.54
C THR A 258 -9.52 10.91 -2.44
N LYS A 259 -10.47 10.63 -3.32
CA LYS A 259 -11.11 9.31 -3.32
C LYS A 259 -10.20 8.27 -3.98
N TYR A 260 -9.87 7.21 -3.27
CA TYR A 260 -9.04 6.12 -3.80
C TYR A 260 -9.91 5.08 -4.51
N ARG A 261 -9.40 4.56 -5.63
CA ARG A 261 -9.93 3.38 -6.29
C ARG A 261 -8.79 2.40 -6.49
N ILE A 262 -8.90 1.23 -5.89
CA ILE A 262 -7.93 0.15 -5.99
C ILE A 262 -8.57 -0.99 -6.76
N THR A 263 -7.96 -1.36 -7.88
CA THR A 263 -8.39 -2.49 -8.70
C THR A 263 -7.28 -3.52 -8.74
N PHE A 264 -7.57 -4.72 -8.27
CA PHE A 264 -6.74 -5.90 -8.42
C PHE A 264 -7.15 -6.61 -9.72
N GLY A 265 -6.21 -6.82 -10.62
CA GLY A 265 -6.46 -7.47 -11.91
C GLY A 265 -6.37 -8.99 -11.83
N GLU A 266 -6.59 -9.63 -12.97
CA GLU A 266 -6.46 -11.10 -13.08
C GLU A 266 -5.01 -11.56 -12.84
N PRO A 267 -4.79 -12.70 -12.16
CA PRO A 267 -3.46 -13.24 -11.94
C PRO A 267 -2.79 -13.63 -13.26
N MET A 268 -1.56 -13.19 -13.42
CA MET A 268 -0.70 -13.46 -14.57
C MET A 268 0.40 -14.42 -14.16
N ARG A 269 0.66 -15.43 -15.00
CA ARG A 269 1.78 -16.36 -14.81
C ARG A 269 2.74 -16.22 -15.98
N PHE A 270 4.02 -16.21 -15.65
CA PHE A 270 5.09 -16.11 -16.63
C PHE A 270 6.05 -17.28 -16.43
N SER A 271 6.57 -17.78 -17.55
CA SER A 271 7.60 -18.83 -17.62
C SER A 271 8.76 -18.33 -18.47
N GLY A 272 9.90 -19.00 -18.32
CA GLY A 272 11.16 -18.66 -18.97
C GLY A 272 12.34 -19.01 -18.06
N ASP A 273 13.53 -18.59 -18.46
CA ASP A 273 14.70 -18.62 -17.61
C ASP A 273 14.77 -17.29 -16.83
N PRO A 274 14.87 -17.30 -15.48
CA PRO A 274 15.05 -16.05 -14.73
C PRO A 274 16.35 -15.31 -15.07
N ASP A 275 17.31 -15.95 -15.73
CA ASP A 275 18.57 -15.37 -16.21
C ASP A 275 18.55 -15.00 -17.71
N ASP A 276 17.39 -15.10 -18.37
CA ASP A 276 17.19 -14.63 -19.75
C ASP A 276 17.62 -13.16 -19.93
N ASP A 277 17.97 -12.80 -21.17
CA ASP A 277 18.36 -11.45 -21.55
C ASP A 277 17.30 -10.39 -21.16
N ASP A 278 17.78 -9.19 -20.83
CA ASP A 278 16.93 -8.06 -20.42
C ASP A 278 15.86 -7.69 -21.45
N LEU A 279 16.09 -7.97 -22.74
CA LEU A 279 15.10 -7.76 -23.80
C LEU A 279 13.89 -8.70 -23.64
N VAL A 280 14.13 -9.99 -23.41
CA VAL A 280 13.07 -11.00 -23.20
C VAL A 280 12.31 -10.71 -21.91
N MET A 281 13.01 -10.32 -20.85
CA MET A 281 12.38 -9.88 -19.61
C MET A 281 11.56 -8.60 -19.82
N GLY A 282 12.09 -7.66 -20.60
CA GLY A 282 11.45 -6.39 -20.93
C GLY A 282 10.09 -6.57 -21.61
N GLU A 283 9.95 -7.54 -22.51
CA GLU A 283 8.67 -7.85 -23.15
C GLU A 283 7.62 -8.31 -22.12
N LYS A 284 7.98 -9.23 -21.22
CA LYS A 284 7.06 -9.70 -20.16
C LYS A 284 6.68 -8.58 -19.20
N VAL A 285 7.66 -7.75 -18.81
CA VAL A 285 7.44 -6.56 -17.97
C VAL A 285 6.54 -5.55 -18.66
N TRP A 286 6.70 -5.37 -19.97
CA TRP A 286 5.86 -4.49 -20.77
C TRP A 286 4.39 -4.92 -20.71
N VAL A 287 4.10 -6.22 -20.80
CA VAL A 287 2.72 -6.73 -20.67
C VAL A 287 2.13 -6.34 -19.32
N VAL A 288 2.83 -6.57 -18.20
CA VAL A 288 2.35 -6.20 -16.86
C VAL A 288 2.11 -4.69 -16.77
N ARG A 289 3.05 -3.88 -17.27
CA ARG A 289 2.94 -2.41 -17.26
C ARG A 289 1.74 -1.93 -18.09
N GLN A 290 1.51 -2.48 -19.28
CA GLN A 290 0.36 -2.12 -20.11
C GLN A 290 -0.97 -2.53 -19.47
N THR A 291 -1.02 -3.70 -18.82
CA THR A 291 -2.20 -4.13 -18.07
C THR A 291 -2.56 -3.12 -16.98
N ILE A 292 -1.58 -2.71 -16.15
CA ILE A 292 -1.79 -1.71 -15.10
C ILE A 292 -2.17 -0.35 -15.70
N GLN A 293 -1.50 0.11 -16.76
CA GLN A 293 -1.84 1.38 -17.41
C GLN A 293 -3.27 1.36 -17.96
N SER A 294 -3.69 0.25 -18.56
CA SER A 294 -5.06 0.08 -19.06
C SER A 294 -6.06 0.08 -17.91
N MET A 295 -5.75 -0.52 -16.77
CA MET A 295 -6.59 -0.51 -15.58
C MET A 295 -6.74 0.92 -15.02
N ILE A 296 -5.63 1.67 -14.91
CA ILE A 296 -5.63 3.08 -14.51
C ILE A 296 -6.51 3.90 -15.45
N ASN A 297 -6.33 3.74 -16.77
CA ASN A 297 -7.11 4.47 -17.77
C ASN A 297 -8.62 4.17 -17.67
N ARG A 298 -9.00 2.92 -17.39
CA ARG A 298 -10.40 2.55 -17.14
C ARG A 298 -10.93 3.20 -15.85
N GLY A 299 -10.17 3.13 -14.76
CA GLY A 299 -10.52 3.74 -13.48
C GLY A 299 -10.71 5.26 -13.59
N LEU A 300 -9.85 5.94 -14.34
CA LEU A 300 -9.98 7.38 -14.62
C LEU A 300 -11.25 7.72 -15.41
N LYS A 301 -11.60 6.92 -16.43
CA LYS A 301 -12.83 7.13 -17.22
C LYS A 301 -14.10 6.96 -16.41
N GLN A 302 -14.10 6.04 -15.44
CA GLN A 302 -15.25 5.78 -14.56
C GLN A 302 -15.42 6.84 -13.47
N ARG A 303 -14.39 7.66 -13.24
CA ARG A 303 -14.35 8.64 -12.16
C ARG A 303 -15.13 9.89 -12.53
N LYS A 304 -16.07 10.28 -11.67
CA LYS A 304 -16.89 11.50 -11.83
C LYS A 304 -16.31 12.72 -11.11
N SER A 305 -15.57 12.51 -10.02
CA SER A 305 -14.98 13.57 -9.20
C SER A 305 -13.68 13.13 -8.54
N LEU A 306 -12.84 14.10 -8.15
CA LEU A 306 -11.62 13.83 -7.40
C LEU A 306 -11.91 13.43 -5.94
N PHE A 307 -12.94 14.03 -5.34
CA PHE A 307 -13.24 13.91 -3.91
C PHE A 307 -14.49 13.05 -3.59
N PHE A 308 -15.33 12.77 -4.60
CA PHE A 308 -16.65 12.13 -4.47
C PHE A 308 -16.79 10.88 -5.37
#